data_AF-W1XSX5-F1
#
_entry.id   AF-W1XSX5-F1
#
_cell.length_a   1.000
_cell.length_b   1.000
_cell.length_c   1.000
_cell.angle_alpha   90.00
_cell.angle_beta   90.00
_cell.angle_gamma   90.00
#
_symmetry.space_group_name_H-M   'P 1'
#
loop_
_entity.id
_entity.type
_entity.pdbx_description
1 polymer ?
#
loop_
_entity_poly.entity_id
_entity_poly.type
_entity_poly.pdbx_seq_one_letter_code
_entity_poly.pdbx_strand_id
1 'polypeptide(L)' 'SLGADRVTLAFLCDAYAEEGVEGSKDARTVMHFHPALAPYKAAVLPLSKKLSSEAIKIFEQLSSSFA' A
#
# COMPACT_ATOMS: atom_id res chain seq x y z
N SER A 1 21.58 -20.64 4.06
CA SER A 1 20.10 -20.59 3.97
C SER A 1 19.67 -19.14 3.98
N LEU A 2 19.02 -18.67 2.90
CA LEU A 2 18.35 -17.37 2.85
C LEU A 2 17.08 -17.49 3.70
N GLY A 3 17.04 -16.84 4.86
CA GLY A 3 15.86 -16.90 5.73
C GLY A 3 14.79 -16.00 5.14
N ALA A 4 13.69 -16.58 4.64
CA ALA A 4 12.59 -15.81 4.07
C ALA A 4 12.10 -14.73 5.05
N ASP A 5 12.02 -15.04 6.34
CA ASP A 5 11.64 -14.09 7.39
C ASP A 5 12.61 -12.91 7.52
N ARG A 6 13.92 -13.19 7.40
CA ARG A 6 14.96 -12.15 7.46
C ARG A 6 14.90 -11.24 6.23
N VAL A 7 14.60 -11.80 5.06
CA VAL A 7 14.44 -11.03 3.82
C VAL A 7 13.16 -10.18 3.86
N THR A 8 12.06 -10.74 4.35
CA THR A 8 10.82 -9.97 4.59
C THR A 8 11.08 -8.82 5.55
N LEU A 9 11.72 -9.07 6.69
CA LEU A 9 12.08 -8.02 7.65
C LEU A 9 12.99 -6.97 7.02
N ALA A 10 13.99 -7.38 6.24
CA ALA A 10 14.87 -6.45 5.54
C ALA A 10 14.09 -5.53 4.59
N PHE A 11 13.14 -6.06 3.80
CA PHE A 11 12.30 -5.24 2.92
C PHE A 11 11.33 -4.33 3.69
N LEU A 12 10.82 -4.76 4.84
CA LEU A 12 9.99 -3.90 5.71
C LEU A 12 10.80 -2.73 6.24
N CYS A 13 12.01 -2.98 6.74
CA CYS A 13 12.89 -1.93 7.26
C CYS A 13 13.36 -0.98 6.16
N ASP A 14 13.71 -1.50 4.98
CA ASP A 14 14.16 -0.71 3.83
C ASP A 14 13.05 0.20 3.27
N ALA A 15 11.81 -0.28 3.24
CA ALA A 15 10.69 0.50 2.74
C ALA A 15 10.22 1.62 3.69
N TYR A 16 10.54 1.55 4.99
CA TYR A 16 10.04 2.51 5.99
C TYR A 16 10.64 3.90 5.79
N ALA A 17 9.78 4.91 5.67
CA ALA A 17 10.17 6.32 5.66
C ALA A 17 9.17 7.18 6.43
N GLU A 18 9.67 8.24 7.07
CA GLU A 18 8.86 9.31 7.62
C GLU A 18 8.94 10.53 6.69
N GLU A 19 7.78 11.06 6.32
CA GLU A 19 7.66 12.24 5.47
C GLU A 19 6.93 13.36 6.23
N GLY A 20 7.24 14.61 5.88
CA GLY A 20 6.66 15.80 6.48
C GLY A 20 7.56 16.46 7.51
N VAL A 21 7.03 17.45 8.23
CA VAL A 21 7.75 18.14 9.31
C VAL A 21 7.45 17.43 10.63
N GLU A 22 8.50 17.02 11.33
CA GLU A 22 8.38 16.36 12.64
C GLU A 22 7.55 17.23 13.61
N GLY A 23 6.55 16.62 14.26
CA GLY A 23 5.63 17.32 15.16
C GLY A 23 4.50 18.10 14.48
N SER A 24 4.43 18.11 13.14
CA SER A 24 3.32 18.72 12.39
C SER A 24 2.18 17.73 12.12
N LYS A 25 1.00 18.26 11.75
CA LYS A 25 -0.15 17.44 11.33
C LYS A 25 0.07 16.69 10.02
N ASP A 26 1.06 17.10 9.24
CA ASP A 26 1.38 16.51 7.94
C ASP A 26 2.46 15.43 8.04
N ALA A 27 2.96 15.14 9.26
CA ALA A 27 3.86 14.03 9.51
C ALA A 27 3.15 12.70 9.23
N ARG A 28 3.74 11.87 8.37
CA ARG A 28 3.17 10.57 7.99
C ARG A 28 4.26 9.54 7.76
N THR A 29 3.93 8.30 8.08
CA THR A 29 4.74 7.14 7.72
C THR A 29 4.34 6.65 6.33
N VAL A 30 5.34 6.42 5.48
CA VAL A 30 5.18 5.87 4.13
C VAL A 30 6.04 4.63 3.97
N MET A 31 5.50 3.61 3.31
CA MET A 31 6.23 2.37 3.00
C MET A 31 6.52 2.31 1.49
N HIS A 32 7.76 2.62 1.09
CA HIS A 32 8.23 2.67 -0.30
C HIS A 32 8.59 1.29 -0.85
N PHE A 33 7.68 0.33 -0.77
CA PHE A 33 7.91 -0.99 -1.36
C PHE A 33 8.09 -0.90 -2.88
N HIS A 34 9.02 -1.68 -3.41
CA HIS A 34 9.05 -1.92 -4.86
C HIS A 34 7.68 -2.44 -5.33
N PRO A 35 7.11 -1.98 -6.46
CA PRO A 35 5.75 -2.34 -6.89
C PRO A 35 5.50 -3.86 -6.97
N ALA A 36 6.51 -4.64 -7.35
CA ALA A 36 6.44 -6.09 -7.38
C ALA A 36 6.29 -6.74 -5.97
N LEU A 37 6.81 -6.10 -4.92
CA LEU A 37 6.83 -6.62 -3.54
C LEU A 37 5.74 -6.02 -2.65
N ALA A 38 5.13 -4.90 -3.05
CA ALA A 38 4.06 -4.27 -2.29
C ALA A 38 2.94 -5.29 -1.94
N PRO A 39 2.52 -5.41 -0.66
CA PRO A 39 1.51 -6.40 -0.26
C PRO A 39 0.15 -6.23 -0.95
N TYR A 40 -0.21 -4.98 -1.25
CA TYR A 40 -1.39 -4.62 -2.04
C TYR A 40 -0.95 -3.70 -3.18
N LYS A 41 -1.46 -3.95 -4.40
CA LYS A 41 -1.03 -3.23 -5.61
C LYS A 41 -1.83 -1.96 -5.87
N ALA A 42 -3.11 -1.95 -5.49
CA ALA A 42 -4.01 -0.82 -5.63
C ALA A 42 -5.06 -0.83 -4.52
N ALA A 43 -5.56 0.35 -4.15
CA ALA A 43 -6.68 0.51 -3.24
C ALA A 43 -7.77 1.33 -3.94
N VAL A 44 -9.00 0.82 -3.97
CA VAL A 44 -10.16 1.52 -4.52
C VAL A 44 -11.00 2.03 -3.35
N LEU A 45 -10.94 3.34 -3.12
CA LEU A 45 -11.56 3.99 -1.97
C LEU A 45 -12.60 5.02 -2.46
N PRO A 46 -13.92 4.78 -2.26
CA PRO A 46 -14.93 5.74 -2.67
C PRO A 46 -14.85 7.01 -1.80
N LEU A 47 -15.00 8.19 -2.43
CA LEU A 47 -14.99 9.47 -1.73
C LEU A 47 -16.14 9.59 -0.71
N SER A 48 -17.26 8.90 -0.95
CA SER A 48 -18.36 8.81 0.00
C SER A 48 -19.09 7.47 -0.13
N LYS A 49 -19.85 7.09 0.91
CA LYS A 49 -20.62 5.83 0.93
C LYS A 49 -21.61 5.69 -0.24
N LYS A 50 -22.10 6.79 -0.81
CA LYS A 50 -23.04 6.77 -1.94
C LYS A 50 -22.41 6.24 -3.24
N LEU A 51 -21.08 6.25 -3.35
CA LEU A 51 -20.33 5.82 -4.54
C LEU A 51 -19.80 4.38 -4.42
N SER A 52 -20.25 3.63 -3.40
CA SER A 52 -19.71 2.29 -3.11
C SER A 52 -19.97 1.31 -4.25
N SER A 53 -21.14 1.39 -4.90
CA SER A 53 -21.52 0.53 -6.02
C SER A 53 -20.56 0.66 -7.20
N GLU A 54 -20.18 1.89 -7.54
CA GLU A 54 -19.28 2.21 -8.64
C GLU A 54 -17.85 1.81 -8.31
N ALA A 55 -17.42 2.06 -7.07
CA ALA A 55 -16.10 1.64 -6.58
C ALA A 55 -15.93 0.11 -6.63
N ILE A 56 -16.95 -0.66 -6.25
CA ILE A 56 -16.91 -2.13 -6.32
C ILE A 56 -16.73 -2.61 -7.77
N LYS A 57 -17.42 -2.01 -8.74
CA LYS A 57 -17.25 -2.35 -10.16
C LYS A 57 -15.81 -2.11 -10.64
N ILE A 58 -15.18 -1.01 -10.22
CA ILE A 58 -13.78 -0.71 -10.55
C ILE A 58 -12.85 -1.73 -9.88
N PHE A 59 -13.11 -2.10 -8.62
CA PHE A 59 -12.36 -3.15 -7.92
C PHE A 59 -12.45 -4.50 -8.63
N GLU A 60 -13.64 -4.91 -9.06
CA GLU A 60 -13.85 -6.15 -9.82
C GLU A 60 -13.02 -6.16 -11.12
N GLN A 61 -13.00 -5.04 -11.84
CA GLN A 61 -12.19 -4.90 -13.05
C GLN A 61 -10.69 -4.98 -12.75
N LEU A 62 -10.20 -4.24 -11.75
CA LEU A 62 -8.77 -4.18 -11.42
C LEU A 62 -8.24 -5.47 -10.81
N SER A 63 -9.04 -6.16 -9.99
CA SER A 63 -8.60 -7.39 -9.30
C SER A 63 -8.16 -8.49 -10.28
N SER A 64 -8.75 -8.53 -11.48
CA SER A 64 -8.34 -9.44 -12.56
C SER A 64 -6.90 -9.21 -13.06
N SER A 65 -6.37 -8.00 -12.94
CA SER A 65 -5.06 -7.60 -13.46
C SER A 65 -3.93 -7.75 -12.43
N PHE A 66 -4.26 -7.87 -11.14
CA PHE A 66 -3.31 -7.92 -10.03
C PHE A 66 -3.47 -9.17 -9.16
N ALA A 67 -4.07 -10.23 -9.72
CA ALA A 67 -4.26 -11.54 -9.10
C ALA A 67 -2.91 -12.23 -8.79
#